data_AF-A0A317YNF3-F1
#
_entry.id   AF-A0A317YNF3-F1
#
_cell.length_a   1.000
_cell.length_b   1.000
_cell.length_c   1.000
_cell.angle_alpha   90.00
_cell.angle_beta   90.00
_cell.angle_gamma   90.00
#
_symmetry.space_group_name_H-M   'P 1'
#
loop_
_entity.id
_entity.type
_entity.pdbx_description
1 polymer ?
#
loop_
_entity_poly.entity_id
_entity_poly.type
_entity_poly.pdbx_seq_one_letter_code
_entity_poly.pdbx_strand_id
1 'polypeptide(L)'
;VLIASPKTETGIERMTIMTQTTDGFELSERDLEMRGPGDFFGVKQSGLPDFLVANLVEDYRMLEVARDEAAELIQSGVFFE
;
A
#
# COMPACT_ATOMS: atom_id res chain seq x y z
N VAL A 1 25.84 6.99 -15.26
CA VAL A 1 26.03 8.27 -14.52
C VAL A 1 24.68 8.68 -13.97
N LEU A 2 24.55 8.81 -12.65
CA LEU A 2 23.34 9.26 -11.96
C LEU A 2 23.36 10.79 -11.92
N ILE A 3 22.34 11.45 -12.48
CA ILE A 3 22.19 12.91 -12.45
C ILE A 3 20.84 13.20 -11.80
N ALA A 4 20.85 13.84 -10.64
CA ALA A 4 19.65 14.18 -9.90
C ALA A 4 19.80 15.51 -9.14
N SER A 5 18.70 16.23 -8.97
CA SER A 5 18.62 17.45 -8.16
C SER A 5 17.34 17.41 -7.30
N PRO A 6 17.26 16.49 -6.33
CA PRO A 6 16.08 16.35 -5.49
C PRO A 6 15.85 17.61 -4.64
N LYS A 7 14.57 18.02 -4.53
CA LYS A 7 14.17 19.21 -3.76
C LYS A 7 13.43 18.87 -2.45
N THR A 8 13.13 17.59 -2.24
CA THR A 8 12.44 17.08 -1.06
C THR A 8 13.38 16.18 -0.27
N GLU A 9 13.17 16.10 1.04
CA GLU A 9 13.96 15.24 1.94
C GLU A 9 13.91 13.77 1.50
N THR A 10 12.71 13.26 1.20
CA THR A 10 12.52 11.91 0.63
C THR A 10 13.28 11.71 -0.69
N GLY A 11 13.33 12.74 -1.54
CA GLY A 11 14.08 12.66 -2.79
C GLY A 11 15.60 12.58 -2.58
N ILE A 12 16.11 13.29 -1.57
CA ILE A 12 17.53 13.24 -1.17
C ILE A 12 17.87 11.86 -0.61
N GLU A 13 17.02 11.32 0.25
CA GLU A 13 17.19 10.00 0.85
C GLU A 13 17.20 8.88 -0.21
N ARG A 14 16.27 8.90 -1.16
CA ARG A 14 16.25 7.94 -2.29
C ARG A 14 17.54 7.99 -3.12
N MET A 15 18.02 9.18 -3.44
CA MET A 15 19.28 9.31 -4.19
C MET A 15 20.48 8.81 -3.38
N THR A 16 20.47 8.99 -2.07
CA THR A 16 21.53 8.48 -1.19
C THR A 16 21.55 6.96 -1.19
N ILE A 17 20.41 6.30 -1.00
CA ILE A 17 20.28 4.84 -1.02
C ILE A 17 20.74 4.24 -2.36
N MET A 18 20.39 4.87 -3.49
CA MET A 18 20.82 4.44 -4.83
C MET A 18 22.35 4.47 -5.03
N THR A 19 23.10 5.18 -4.17
CA THR A 19 24.58 5.21 -4.22
C THR A 19 25.27 4.29 -3.23
N GLN A 20 24.53 3.72 -2.26
CA GLN A 20 25.10 2.91 -1.19
C GLN A 20 25.30 1.43 -1.58
N THR A 21 24.48 0.92 -2.49
CA THR A 21 24.51 -0.49 -2.89
C THR A 21 24.15 -0.64 -4.37
N THR A 22 24.58 -1.75 -4.96
CA THR A 22 24.21 -2.16 -6.33
C THR A 22 23.36 -3.43 -6.34
N ASP A 23 23.06 -3.98 -5.15
CA ASP A 23 22.15 -5.11 -5.01
C ASP A 23 20.70 -4.64 -5.12
N GLY A 24 19.98 -5.17 -6.12
CA GLY A 24 18.59 -4.82 -6.37
C GLY A 24 17.62 -5.26 -5.26
N PHE A 25 17.96 -6.30 -4.49
CA PHE A 25 17.12 -6.76 -3.37
C PHE A 25 17.19 -5.77 -2.20
N GLU A 26 18.39 -5.37 -1.80
CA GLU A 26 18.58 -4.38 -0.72
C GLU A 26 17.94 -3.03 -1.07
N LEU A 27 18.07 -2.58 -2.33
CA LEU A 27 17.39 -1.36 -2.80
C LEU A 27 15.87 -1.47 -2.69
N SER A 28 15.31 -2.65 -2.99
CA SER A 28 13.88 -2.90 -2.93
C SER A 28 13.36 -2.91 -1.49
N GLU A 29 14.12 -3.47 -0.55
CA GLU A 29 13.79 -3.41 0.88
C GLU A 29 13.79 -1.98 1.40
N ARG A 30 14.82 -1.19 1.09
CA ARG A 30 14.91 0.22 1.50
C ARG A 30 13.81 1.09 0.88
N ASP A 31 13.48 0.88 -0.40
CA ASP A 31 12.37 1.60 -1.06
C ASP A 31 11.02 1.22 -0.43
N LEU A 32 10.86 -0.04 0.01
CA LEU A 32 9.66 -0.48 0.72
C LEU A 32 9.55 0.14 2.12
N GLU A 33 10.64 0.17 2.88
CA GLU A 33 10.71 0.84 4.20
C GLU A 33 10.34 2.33 4.08
N MET A 34 10.89 3.03 3.08
CA MET A 34 10.58 4.44 2.83
C MET A 34 9.11 4.69 2.44
N ARG A 35 8.47 3.75 1.73
CA ARG A 35 7.05 3.84 1.40
C ARG A 35 6.13 3.45 2.56
N GLY A 36 6.66 2.67 3.50
CA GLY A 36 5.94 2.16 4.66
C GLY A 36 5.03 0.97 4.35
N PRO A 37 4.50 0.30 5.38
CA PRO A 37 3.71 -0.92 5.26
C PRO A 37 2.41 -0.75 4.45
N GLY A 38 1.89 0.47 4.34
CA GLY A 38 0.66 0.77 3.57
C GLY A 38 0.78 0.52 2.07
N ASP A 39 1.98 0.67 1.47
CA ASP A 39 2.19 0.38 0.05
C ASP A 39 2.40 -1.11 -0.22
N PHE A 40 2.90 -1.89 0.75
CA PHE A 40 3.06 -3.34 0.63
C PHE A 40 1.71 -4.06 0.56
N PHE A 41 0.74 -3.60 1.36
CA PHE A 41 -0.64 -4.10 1.36
C PHE A 41 -1.54 -3.41 0.32
N GLY A 42 -0.97 -2.57 -0.57
CA GLY A 42 -1.63 -2.11 -1.79
C GLY A 42 -2.37 -0.76 -1.74
N VAL A 43 -2.03 0.15 -0.82
CA VAL A 43 -2.91 1.32 -0.53
C VAL A 43 -2.49 2.65 -1.18
N LYS A 44 -1.62 2.65 -2.19
CA LYS A 44 -1.52 3.81 -3.10
C LYS A 44 -1.57 3.43 -4.57
N GLN A 45 -2.74 2.97 -5.00
CA GLN A 45 -3.10 3.08 -6.41
C GLN A 45 -3.46 4.53 -6.71
N SER A 46 -2.68 5.21 -7.56
CA SER A 46 -3.02 6.55 -8.04
C SER A 46 -4.39 6.52 -8.71
N GLY A 47 -5.38 7.19 -8.12
CA GLY A 47 -6.74 7.32 -8.68
C GLY A 47 -7.87 6.65 -7.88
N LEU A 48 -7.58 5.96 -6.77
CA LEU A 48 -8.62 5.55 -5.83
C LEU A 48 -9.07 6.76 -4.99
N PRO A 49 -10.38 6.99 -4.80
CA PRO A 49 -10.86 8.06 -3.92
C PRO A 49 -10.36 7.81 -2.49
N ASP A 50 -9.86 8.86 -1.85
CA ASP A 50 -9.58 8.81 -0.41
C ASP A 50 -10.89 8.51 0.32
N PHE A 51 -10.95 7.37 1.03
CA PHE A 51 -12.11 7.06 1.86
C PHE A 51 -12.18 8.09 3.01
N LEU A 52 -13.32 8.78 3.13
CA LEU A 52 -13.51 9.87 4.09
C LEU A 52 -13.45 9.43 5.57
N VAL A 53 -13.69 8.14 5.85
CA VAL A 53 -13.86 7.61 7.21
C VAL A 53 -13.15 6.27 7.45
N ALA A 54 -12.92 5.47 6.40
CA ALA A 54 -12.39 4.12 6.51
C ALA A 54 -10.93 4.05 6.06
N ASN A 55 -10.09 3.36 6.81
CA ASN A 55 -8.70 3.09 6.42
C ASN A 55 -8.61 1.62 6.01
N LEU A 56 -8.54 1.36 4.69
CA LEU A 56 -8.55 -0.01 4.15
C LEU A 56 -7.47 -0.93 4.76
N VAL A 57 -6.35 -0.38 5.23
CA VAL A 57 -5.27 -1.17 5.86
C VAL A 57 -5.65 -1.59 7.27
N GLU A 58 -6.15 -0.66 8.08
CA GLU A 58 -6.52 -0.92 9.48
C GLU A 58 -7.82 -1.74 9.56
N ASP A 59 -8.75 -1.44 8.65
CA ASP A 59 -10.09 -2.05 8.61
C ASP A 59 -10.12 -3.33 7.76
N TYR A 60 -9.00 -3.77 7.19
CA TYR A 60 -8.93 -4.93 6.30
C TYR A 60 -9.61 -6.16 6.89
N ARG A 61 -9.34 -6.46 8.16
CA ARG A 61 -9.93 -7.63 8.84
C ARG A 61 -11.44 -7.50 9.00
N MET A 62 -11.94 -6.28 9.24
CA MET A 62 -13.37 -6.03 9.32
C MET A 62 -14.03 -6.16 7.95
N LEU A 63 -13.38 -5.66 6.90
CA LEU A 63 -13.85 -5.79 5.51
C LEU A 63 -13.84 -7.24 5.02
N GLU A 64 -12.87 -8.04 5.44
CA GLU A 64 -12.80 -9.47 5.13
C GLU A 64 -13.96 -10.23 5.77
N VAL A 65 -14.22 -10.01 7.06
CA VAL A 65 -15.37 -10.61 7.75
C VAL A 65 -16.68 -10.17 7.11
N ALA A 66 -16.83 -8.87 6.82
CA ALA A 66 -18.04 -8.36 6.17
C ALA A 66 -18.26 -8.97 4.77
N ARG A 67 -17.18 -9.20 4.00
CA ARG A 67 -17.25 -9.88 2.71
C ARG A 67 -17.76 -11.32 2.85
N ASP A 68 -17.20 -12.05 3.81
CA ASP A 68 -17.53 -13.46 4.01
C ASP A 68 -18.98 -13.61 4.51
N GLU A 69 -19.41 -12.77 5.45
CA GLU A 69 -20.80 -12.70 5.89
C GLU A 69 -21.76 -12.33 4.74
N ALA A 70 -21.41 -11.34 3.92
CA ALA A 70 -22.22 -10.98 2.76
C ALA A 70 -22.36 -12.15 1.76
N ALA A 71 -21.28 -12.91 1.55
CA ALA A 71 -21.30 -14.07 0.66
C ALA A 71 -22.17 -15.21 1.22
N GLU A 72 -22.10 -15.47 2.52
CA GLU A 72 -23.00 -16.43 3.20
C GLU A 72 -24.47 -15.99 3.11
N LEU A 73 -24.73 -14.71 3.35
CA LEU A 73 -26.07 -14.14 3.33
C LEU A 73 -26.71 -14.24 1.93
N ILE A 74 -25.94 -13.96 0.88
CA ILE A 74 -26.36 -14.16 -0.52
C ILE A 74 -26.62 -15.65 -0.82
N GLN A 75 -25.75 -16.55 -0.36
CA GLN A 75 -25.89 -18.00 -0.61
C GLN A 75 -27.07 -18.61 0.15
N SER A 76 -27.36 -18.10 1.34
CA SER A 76 -28.47 -18.59 2.17
C SER A 76 -29.85 -18.34 1.54
N GLY A 77 -29.94 -17.47 0.52
CA GLY A 77 -31.21 -17.10 -0.13
C GLY A 77 -32.08 -16.14 0.68
N VAL A 78 -31.82 -16.01 2.00
CA VAL A 78 -32.55 -15.15 2.95
C VAL A 78 -32.50 -13.68 2.56
N PHE A 79 -31.46 -13.26 1.83
CA PHE A 79 -31.36 -11.87 1.35
C PHE A 79 -32.42 -11.50 0.30
N PHE A 80 -32.92 -12.48 -0.45
CA PHE A 80 -33.83 -12.25 -1.58
C PHE A 80 -35.28 -12.66 -1.29
N GLU A 81 -35.57 -13.12 -0.07
CA GLU A 81 -36.93 -13.25 0.48
C GLU A 81 -37.38 -11.95 1.16
#